data_AF-A0AAV2FYV9-F1
#
_entry.id   AF-A0AAV2FYV9-F1
#
_cell.length_a   1.000
_cell.length_b   1.000
_cell.length_c   1.000
_cell.angle_alpha   90.00
_cell.angle_beta   90.00
_cell.angle_gamma   90.00
#
_symmetry.space_group_name_H-M   'P 1'
#
loop_
_entity.id
_entity.type
_entity.pdbx_description
1 polymer ?
#
loop_
_entity_poly.entity_id
_entity_poly.type
_entity_poly.pdbx_seq_one_letter_code
_entity_poly.pdbx_strand_id
1 'polypeptide(L)'
;MRVCFVVEMPGNVPRVDGQLAMSRAFGDDAKLKDHISSEPDLKIVTIDCDDTDFIILASDGLWKVGGQVMSNQDACDYIRGVEDPKEAAKTLIAEALARGSKDDISCIVVMID
;
A
#
# COMPACT_ATOMS: atom_id res chain seq x y z
N MET A 1 14.75 -16.71 -14.42
CA MET A 1 15.05 -15.95 -13.18
C MET A 1 16.10 -14.93 -13.55
N ARG A 2 15.76 -13.63 -13.61
CA ARG A 2 16.72 -12.56 -13.94
C ARG A 2 17.34 -12.09 -12.61
N VAL A 3 18.66 -12.01 -12.55
CA VAL A 3 19.39 -11.78 -11.30
C VAL A 3 19.52 -10.27 -11.09
N CYS A 4 18.85 -9.72 -10.07
CA CYS A 4 19.06 -8.34 -9.61
C CYS A 4 19.67 -8.37 -8.20
N PHE A 5 20.31 -7.27 -7.80
CA PHE A 5 20.84 -7.13 -6.45
C PHE A 5 19.91 -6.25 -5.61
N VAL A 6 19.55 -6.72 -4.42
CA VAL A 6 18.85 -5.89 -3.42
C VAL A 6 19.89 -5.30 -2.48
N VAL A 7 19.94 -3.98 -2.40
CA VAL A 7 20.82 -3.26 -1.49
C VAL A 7 20.00 -2.75 -0.31
N GLU A 8 20.40 -3.12 0.90
CA GLU A 8 19.86 -2.58 2.15
C GLU A 8 20.82 -1.51 2.70
N MET A 9 20.30 -0.30 2.95
CA MET A 9 21.04 0.74 3.65
C MET A 9 20.36 1.00 5.00
N PRO A 10 21.11 1.15 6.11
CA PRO A 10 20.52 1.42 7.42
C PRO A 10 19.63 2.67 7.39
N GLY A 11 18.35 2.53 7.78
CA GLY A 11 17.38 3.63 7.78
C GLY A 11 16.73 3.93 6.42
N ASN A 12 16.93 3.08 5.41
CA ASN A 12 16.31 3.21 4.09
C ASN A 12 15.51 1.94 3.74
N VAL A 13 14.60 2.05 2.79
CA VAL A 13 13.88 0.89 2.23
C VAL A 13 14.82 0.08 1.31
N PRO A 14 14.70 -1.26 1.26
CA PRO A 14 15.46 -2.09 0.32
C PRO A 14 15.23 -1.64 -1.12
N ARG A 15 16.30 -1.62 -1.94
CA ARG A 15 16.22 -1.17 -3.33
C ARG A 15 16.81 -2.15 -4.32
N VAL A 16 16.11 -2.35 -5.44
CA VAL A 16 16.59 -3.06 -6.63
C VAL A 16 17.68 -2.21 -7.30
N ASP A 17 18.86 -2.80 -7.44
CA ASP A 17 20.08 -2.18 -7.95
C ASP A 17 20.42 -0.83 -7.27
N GLY A 18 20.01 -0.67 -6.02
CA GLY A 18 20.18 0.57 -5.25
C GLY A 18 19.31 1.74 -5.72
N GLN A 19 18.44 1.55 -6.72
CA GLN A 19 17.68 2.62 -7.37
C GLN A 19 16.21 2.60 -6.97
N LEU A 20 15.50 1.49 -7.20
CA LEU A 20 14.04 1.44 -7.03
C LEU A 20 13.64 0.67 -5.77
N ALA A 21 12.72 1.21 -4.98
CA ALA A 21 12.20 0.57 -3.77
C ALA A 21 11.14 -0.51 -4.04
N MET A 22 10.91 -0.87 -5.31
CA MET A 22 9.95 -1.88 -5.75
C MET A 22 10.60 -2.83 -6.76
N SER A 23 10.11 -4.07 -6.84
CA SER A 23 10.58 -5.08 -7.81
C SER A 23 9.69 -5.20 -9.05
N ARG A 24 8.59 -4.43 -9.09
CA ARG A 24 7.63 -4.39 -10.19
C ARG A 24 7.14 -2.97 -10.41
N ALA A 25 7.07 -2.52 -11.66
CA ALA A 25 6.55 -1.22 -12.03
C ALA A 25 6.41 -1.10 -13.55
N PHE A 26 5.63 -0.12 -14.00
CA PHE A 26 5.53 0.25 -15.40
C PHE A 26 6.48 1.40 -15.72
N GLY A 27 7.08 1.39 -16.92
CA GLY A 27 7.69 2.58 -17.50
C GLY A 27 9.06 3.00 -16.95
N ASP A 28 9.67 2.24 -16.05
CA ASP A 28 11.00 2.55 -15.49
C ASP A 28 12.12 2.57 -16.55
N ASP A 29 13.23 3.25 -16.19
CA ASP A 29 14.39 3.48 -17.06
C ASP A 29 14.84 2.19 -17.75
N ALA A 30 15.21 2.30 -19.02
CA ALA A 30 15.53 1.17 -19.90
C ALA A 30 16.61 0.24 -19.31
N LYS A 31 17.47 0.76 -18.43
CA LYS A 31 18.51 0.01 -17.73
C LYS A 31 18.00 -0.90 -16.60
N LEU A 32 16.83 -0.61 -16.02
CA LEU A 32 16.18 -1.41 -14.97
C LEU A 32 15.15 -2.40 -15.52
N LYS A 33 14.74 -2.25 -16.78
CA LYS A 33 13.71 -3.11 -17.43
C LYS A 33 14.06 -4.60 -17.46
N ASP A 34 15.33 -4.95 -17.37
CA ASP A 34 15.74 -6.36 -17.30
C ASP A 34 15.60 -6.95 -15.90
N HIS A 35 15.47 -6.14 -14.86
CA HIS A 35 15.42 -6.59 -13.46
C HIS A 35 14.07 -6.34 -12.78
N ILE A 36 13.19 -5.58 -13.43
CA ILE A 36 11.86 -5.22 -12.92
C ILE A 36 10.79 -5.80 -13.85
N SER A 37 9.77 -6.42 -13.26
CA SER A 37 8.65 -6.97 -14.00
C SER A 37 7.48 -5.98 -14.10
N SER A 38 6.87 -5.88 -15.27
CA SER A 38 5.57 -5.21 -15.45
C SER A 38 4.38 -6.15 -15.25
N GLU A 39 4.62 -7.44 -15.02
CA GLU A 39 3.56 -8.43 -14.82
C GLU A 39 2.94 -8.26 -13.42
N PRO A 40 1.62 -8.00 -13.33
CA PRO A 40 0.94 -7.86 -12.05
C PRO A 40 0.83 -9.20 -11.33
N ASP A 41 0.59 -9.15 -10.02
CA ASP A 41 0.08 -10.31 -9.30
C ASP A 41 -1.45 -10.34 -9.42
N LEU A 42 -2.00 -11.46 -9.87
CA LEU A 42 -3.43 -11.61 -10.10
C LEU A 42 -4.02 -12.55 -9.05
N LYS A 43 -4.93 -12.01 -8.24
CA LYS A 43 -5.67 -12.77 -7.25
C LYS A 43 -7.17 -12.62 -7.49
N ILE A 44 -7.87 -13.75 -7.57
CA ILE A 44 -9.32 -13.82 -7.61
C ILE A 44 -9.78 -14.32 -6.25
N VAL A 45 -10.59 -13.53 -5.56
CA VAL A 45 -11.11 -13.85 -4.24
C VAL A 45 -12.62 -13.70 -4.28
N THR A 46 -13.34 -14.70 -3.79
CA THR A 46 -14.78 -14.60 -3.55
C THR A 46 -14.98 -13.82 -2.26
N ILE A 47 -15.79 -12.77 -2.33
CA ILE A 47 -16.18 -11.97 -1.17
C ILE A 47 -17.54 -12.46 -0.73
N ASP A 48 -17.68 -12.79 0.55
CA ASP A 48 -18.96 -13.11 1.16
C ASP A 48 -19.49 -11.85 1.86
N CYS A 49 -20.70 -11.42 1.53
CA CYS A 49 -21.30 -10.25 2.15
C CYS A 49 -21.62 -10.50 3.63
N ASP A 50 -21.73 -11.76 4.05
CA ASP A 50 -21.99 -12.10 5.46
C ASP A 50 -20.73 -11.96 6.34
N ASP A 51 -19.52 -11.92 5.76
CA ASP A 51 -18.25 -11.91 6.49
C ASP A 51 -17.35 -10.70 6.21
N THR A 52 -17.67 -9.91 5.19
CA THR A 52 -16.84 -8.80 4.72
C THR A 52 -17.65 -7.51 4.69
N ASP A 53 -17.33 -6.58 5.59
CA ASP A 53 -17.99 -5.27 5.65
C ASP A 53 -17.49 -4.28 4.58
N PHE A 54 -16.18 -4.33 4.28
CA PHE A 54 -15.53 -3.36 3.40
C PHE A 54 -14.18 -3.83 2.86
N ILE A 55 -13.72 -3.15 1.81
CA ILE A 55 -12.39 -3.30 1.20
C ILE A 55 -11.66 -1.97 1.27
N ILE A 56 -10.40 -1.99 1.71
CA ILE A 56 -9.50 -0.84 1.72
C ILE A 56 -8.40 -1.04 0.67
N LEU A 57 -8.24 -0.07 -0.23
CA LEU A 57 -7.12 0.03 -1.16
C LEU A 57 -6.40 1.35 -0.93
N ALA A 58 -5.10 1.32 -0.64
CA ALA A 58 -4.35 2.53 -0.35
C ALA A 58 -2.89 2.47 -0.82
N SER A 59 -2.30 3.64 -1.07
CA SER A 59 -0.86 3.80 -1.34
C SER A 59 -0.03 3.48 -0.11
N ASP A 60 1.26 3.25 -0.27
CA ASP A 60 2.15 2.94 0.85
C ASP A 60 2.34 4.09 1.83
N GLY A 61 2.00 5.33 1.45
CA GLY A 61 1.88 6.46 2.37
C GLY A 61 0.88 6.25 3.52
N LEU A 62 -0.12 5.38 3.34
CA LEU A 62 -1.03 4.98 4.44
C LEU A 62 -0.37 3.94 5.37
N TRP A 63 0.34 2.98 4.79
CA TRP A 63 0.86 1.80 5.50
C TRP A 63 2.23 2.06 6.16
N LYS A 64 3.07 2.93 5.56
CA LYS A 64 4.43 3.25 6.00
C LYS A 64 4.50 4.64 6.63
N VAL A 65 3.87 4.80 7.78
CA VAL A 65 3.88 6.09 8.45
C VAL A 65 5.12 6.25 9.33
N GLY A 66 6.07 7.11 8.97
CA GLY A 66 6.99 7.80 9.90
C GLY A 66 7.68 7.04 11.05
N GLY A 67 7.85 5.71 10.98
CA GLY A 67 8.39 4.86 12.07
C GLY A 67 7.36 3.97 12.78
N GLN A 68 6.05 4.15 12.52
CA GLN A 68 4.95 3.30 12.96
C GLN A 68 4.15 2.79 11.76
N VAL A 69 4.08 1.48 11.59
CA VAL A 69 3.29 0.86 10.53
C VAL A 69 1.81 0.90 10.92
N MET A 70 0.96 1.48 10.06
CA MET A 70 -0.49 1.26 10.18
C MET A 70 -0.74 -0.20 9.80
N SER A 71 -1.12 -1.02 10.77
CA SER A 71 -1.45 -2.42 10.49
C SER A 71 -2.77 -2.52 9.73
N ASN A 72 -2.98 -3.62 9.00
CA ASN A 72 -4.27 -3.86 8.34
C ASN A 72 -5.41 -3.86 9.37
N GLN A 73 -5.17 -4.42 10.56
CA GLN A 73 -6.17 -4.46 11.62
C GLN A 73 -6.45 -3.07 12.19
N ASP A 74 -5.42 -2.25 12.39
CA ASP A 74 -5.59 -0.86 12.84
C ASP A 74 -6.52 -0.13 11.86
N ALA A 75 -6.22 -0.20 10.56
CA ALA A 75 -7.02 0.48 9.53
C ALA A 75 -8.49 0.03 9.57
N CYS A 76 -8.75 -1.27 9.69
CA CYS A 76 -10.11 -1.78 9.86
C CYS A 76 -10.78 -1.25 11.13
N ASP A 77 -10.05 -1.16 12.24
CA ASP A 77 -10.57 -0.69 13.52
C ASP A 77 -10.91 0.82 13.48
N TYR A 78 -10.14 1.63 12.75
CA TYR A 78 -10.38 3.08 12.62
C TYR A 78 -11.67 3.42 11.89
N ILE A 79 -12.05 2.61 10.90
CA ILE A 79 -13.24 2.86 10.09
C ILE A 79 -14.41 1.96 10.46
N ARG A 80 -14.26 1.11 11.47
CA ARG A 80 -15.34 0.25 11.95
C ARG A 80 -16.51 1.12 12.41
N GLY A 81 -17.69 0.87 11.83
CA GLY A 81 -18.91 1.62 12.12
C GLY A 81 -19.04 2.96 11.39
N VAL A 82 -18.11 3.30 10.50
CA VAL A 82 -18.28 4.43 9.57
C VAL A 82 -19.07 3.95 8.37
N GLU A 83 -20.30 4.43 8.22
CA GLU A 83 -21.20 4.01 7.14
C GLU A 83 -20.84 4.65 5.78
N ASP A 84 -20.35 5.90 5.79
CA ASP A 84 -20.01 6.59 4.55
C ASP A 84 -18.57 6.24 4.10
N PRO A 85 -18.39 5.62 2.91
CA PRO A 85 -17.07 5.20 2.43
C PRO A 85 -16.10 6.36 2.25
N LYS A 86 -16.61 7.56 1.92
CA LYS A 86 -15.76 8.73 1.70
C LYS A 86 -15.24 9.29 3.02
N GLU A 87 -16.07 9.33 4.04
CA GLU A 87 -15.64 9.67 5.40
C GLU A 87 -14.68 8.61 5.96
N ALA A 88 -14.93 7.31 5.73
CA ALA A 88 -13.99 6.24 6.11
C ALA A 88 -12.60 6.46 5.49
N ALA A 89 -12.53 6.73 4.19
CA ALA A 89 -11.28 7.01 3.50
C ALA A 89 -10.57 8.26 4.04
N LYS A 90 -11.32 9.33 4.33
CA LYS A 90 -10.77 10.55 4.94
C LYS A 90 -10.22 10.30 6.34
N THR A 91 -10.91 9.52 7.15
CA THR A 91 -10.45 9.14 8.51
C THR A 91 -9.11 8.43 8.45
N LEU A 92 -8.94 7.47 7.53
CA LEU A 92 -7.67 6.78 7.32
C LEU A 92 -6.54 7.72 6.90
N ILE A 93 -6.82 8.63 5.95
CA ILE A 93 -5.84 9.63 5.49
C ILE A 93 -5.46 10.57 6.65
N ALA A 94 -6.44 11.06 7.41
CA ALA A 94 -6.21 11.96 8.54
C ALA A 94 -5.36 11.28 9.63
N GLU A 95 -5.61 10.00 9.91
CA GLU A 95 -4.83 9.24 10.88
C GLU A 95 -3.39 9.04 10.40
N ALA A 96 -3.17 8.69 9.12
CA ALA A 96 -1.83 8.56 8.58
C ALA A 96 -1.05 9.89 8.60
N LEU A 97 -1.72 11.02 8.36
CA LEU A 97 -1.13 12.35 8.52
C LEU A 97 -0.80 12.65 9.99
N ALA A 98 -1.71 12.32 10.92
CA ALA A 98 -1.51 12.53 12.36
C ALA A 98 -0.33 11.71 12.91
N ARG A 99 -0.12 10.50 12.39
CA ARG A 99 1.02 9.65 12.68
C ARG A 99 2.33 10.14 12.03
N GLY A 100 2.29 11.20 11.22
CA GLY A 100 3.46 11.87 10.65
C GLY A 100 3.90 11.31 9.29
N SER A 101 2.98 10.77 8.50
CA SER A 101 3.30 10.33 7.14
C SER A 101 3.78 11.51 6.30
N LYS A 102 4.83 11.28 5.52
CA LYS A 102 5.49 12.30 4.68
C LYS A 102 5.36 12.00 3.19
N ASP A 103 4.65 10.93 2.85
CA ASP A 103 4.44 10.49 1.47
C ASP A 103 3.06 10.91 0.97
N ASP A 104 2.84 10.79 -0.33
CA ASP A 104 1.54 11.00 -0.94
C ASP A 104 0.58 9.88 -0.52
N ILE A 105 -0.57 10.25 0.05
CA ILE A 105 -1.55 9.32 0.59
C ILE A 105 -2.79 9.31 -0.31
N SER A 106 -3.09 8.14 -0.88
CA SER A 106 -4.32 7.87 -1.60
C SER A 106 -5.02 6.68 -0.95
N CYS A 107 -6.32 6.79 -0.70
CA CYS A 107 -7.11 5.73 -0.06
C CYS A 107 -8.49 5.64 -0.73
N ILE A 108 -8.93 4.41 -0.99
CA ILE A 108 -10.24 4.05 -1.51
C ILE A 108 -10.85 3.05 -0.53
N VAL A 109 -12.07 3.32 -0.10
CA VAL A 109 -12.87 2.39 0.71
C VAL A 109 -14.11 2.02 -0.08
N VAL A 110 -14.39 0.73 -0.15
CA VAL A 110 -15.60 0.17 -0.78
C VAL A 110 -16.36 -0.56 0.31
N MET A 111 -17.58 -0.11 0.62
CA MET A 111 -18.48 -0.85 1.50
C MET A 111 -19.10 -2.00 0.71
N ILE A 112 -19.25 -3.14 1.37
CA ILE A 112 -19.88 -4.33 0.80
C ILE A 112 -21.19 -4.52 1.58
N ASP A 113 -22.29 -4.31 0.87
CA ASP A 113 -23.67 -4.36 1.35
C ASP A 113 -24.48 -5.51 0.72
#